data_AF-A0AAN6MDY2-F1
#
_entry.id   AF-A0AAN6MDY2-F1
#
_cell.length_a   1.000
_cell.length_b   1.000
_cell.length_c   1.000
_cell.angle_alpha   90.00
_cell.angle_beta   90.00
_cell.angle_gamma   90.00
#
_symmetry.space_group_name_H-M   'P 1'
#
loop_
_entity.id
_entity.type
_entity.pdbx_description
1 polymer ?
#
loop_
_entity_poly.entity_id
_entity_poly.type
_entity_poly.pdbx_seq_one_letter_code
_entity_poly.pdbx_strand_id
1 'polypeptide(L)'
;MTIRNTASQTPATLSQRHCLLDCLTSHKKSISISDLPATFHDAVLAVRALRKCYLWIDSLCTLQGSRGDFKEEAKKMETVFSSAYCVLAASCASSQRDGFLHTQPGREAQWARRDREVVTIQSPDRAAAIYSCEMIDNFDQHVLEGGLNRRAWVLQERALARRTVYFTERQTYWECGHGQARLFPGDPTFPSRALAGNRGYQVLYTSYSRLGLSYDEDCPLAIRGLESRLVAAMQKSTAAPSRARTGY
;
A
#
# COMPACT_ATOMS: atom_id res chain seq x y z
N MET A 1 -8.05 -8.47 -1.71
CA MET A 1 -7.48 -7.15 -1.35
C MET A 1 -6.36 -7.38 -0.36
N THR A 2 -5.45 -6.42 -0.22
CA THR A 2 -4.33 -6.50 0.72
C THR A 2 -4.33 -5.23 1.58
N ILE A 3 -4.01 -5.32 2.88
CA ILE A 3 -3.81 -4.11 3.71
C ILE A 3 -2.33 -3.86 4.00
N ARG A 4 -1.95 -2.58 4.01
CA ARG A 4 -0.66 -2.08 4.51
C ARG A 4 -0.89 -1.31 5.80
N ASN A 5 -0.07 -1.60 6.80
CA ASN A 5 -0.10 -0.93 8.09
C ASN A 5 1.32 -0.50 8.51
N THR A 6 1.44 0.56 9.30
CA THR A 6 2.68 1.17 9.78
C THR A 6 3.36 0.40 10.91
N ALA A 7 2.75 -0.64 11.47
CA ALA A 7 3.36 -1.43 12.54
C ALA A 7 4.68 -2.03 12.03
N SER A 8 5.78 -1.40 12.42
CA SER A 8 7.11 -1.97 12.39
C SER A 8 7.07 -3.28 13.18
N GLN A 9 7.68 -4.31 12.61
CA GLN A 9 7.86 -5.60 13.25
C GLN A 9 8.92 -5.46 14.35
N THR A 10 8.59 -4.81 15.48
CA THR A 10 9.43 -4.82 16.67
C THR A 10 9.15 -6.10 17.48
N PRO A 11 10.18 -6.84 17.91
CA PRO A 11 10.00 -8.18 18.49
C PRO A 11 9.67 -8.18 19.99
N ALA A 12 9.23 -7.06 20.60
CA ALA A 12 9.24 -6.93 22.06
C ALA A 12 7.92 -6.50 22.74
N THR A 13 6.81 -6.27 22.04
CA THR A 13 5.54 -5.91 22.71
C THR A 13 4.30 -6.54 22.07
N LEU A 14 4.44 -7.74 21.51
CA LEU A 14 3.29 -8.60 21.27
C LEU A 14 2.75 -9.07 22.62
N SER A 15 1.75 -8.38 23.14
CA SER A 15 0.75 -8.97 24.02
C SER A 15 -0.02 -10.05 23.23
N GLN A 16 0.67 -11.18 23.00
CA GLN A 16 0.29 -12.58 23.15
C GLN A 16 -1.17 -13.03 22.93
N ARG A 17 -1.89 -12.49 21.94
CA ARG A 17 -3.19 -13.07 21.50
C ARG A 17 -3.38 -13.23 19.99
N HIS A 18 -2.46 -12.75 19.16
CA HIS A 18 -2.64 -12.76 17.69
C HIS A 18 -1.47 -13.36 16.90
N CYS A 19 -0.50 -13.99 17.57
CA CYS A 19 0.55 -14.72 16.88
C CYS A 19 -0.06 -15.88 16.10
N LEU A 20 0.16 -15.93 14.78
CA LEU A 20 -0.40 -16.98 13.92
C LEU A 20 0.02 -18.38 14.37
N LEU A 21 1.20 -18.52 14.99
CA LEU A 21 1.70 -19.81 15.49
C LEU A 21 0.82 -20.38 16.60
N ASP A 22 0.43 -19.53 17.57
CA ASP A 22 -0.31 -19.96 18.75
C ASP A 22 -1.82 -20.13 18.48
N CYS A 23 -2.34 -19.43 17.46
CA CYS A 23 -3.78 -19.39 17.16
C CYS A 23 -4.18 -20.07 15.83
N LEU A 24 -3.24 -20.73 15.13
CA LEU A 24 -3.44 -21.28 13.79
C LEU A 24 -4.68 -22.19 13.66
N THR A 25 -4.83 -23.13 14.59
CA THR A 25 -5.91 -24.12 14.58
C THR A 25 -7.28 -23.49 14.80
N SER A 26 -7.37 -22.44 15.61
CA SER A 26 -8.59 -21.67 15.84
C SER A 26 -8.92 -20.79 14.62
N HIS A 27 -7.93 -20.05 14.10
CA HIS A 27 -8.09 -19.17 12.95
C HIS A 27 -8.48 -19.91 11.66
N LYS A 28 -8.07 -21.17 11.49
CA LYS A 28 -8.50 -22.03 10.38
C LYS A 28 -10.00 -22.34 10.39
N LYS A 29 -10.67 -22.29 11.55
CA LYS A 29 -12.12 -22.52 11.67
C LYS A 29 -12.89 -21.24 11.41
N SER A 30 -12.56 -20.18 12.15
CA SER A 30 -13.12 -18.85 11.97
C SER A 30 -12.34 -17.83 12.78
N ILE A 31 -12.22 -16.61 12.28
CA ILE A 31 -11.72 -15.47 13.05
C ILE A 31 -12.93 -14.58 13.36
N SER A 32 -13.24 -14.39 14.65
CA SER A 32 -14.28 -13.45 15.05
C SER A 32 -13.84 -12.03 14.71
N ILE A 33 -14.73 -11.25 14.10
CA ILE A 33 -14.46 -9.85 13.75
C ILE A 33 -14.20 -9.02 15.01
N SER A 34 -14.86 -9.36 16.11
CA SER A 34 -14.72 -8.68 17.40
C SER A 34 -13.33 -8.86 18.02
N ASP A 35 -12.62 -9.92 17.64
CA ASP A 35 -11.29 -10.24 18.17
C ASP A 35 -10.18 -9.59 17.34
N LEU A 36 -10.51 -8.99 16.20
CA LEU A 36 -9.54 -8.34 15.32
C LEU A 36 -9.09 -6.99 15.89
N PRO A 37 -7.79 -6.67 15.80
CA PRO A 37 -7.32 -5.31 15.99
C PRO A 37 -8.10 -4.33 15.10
N ALA A 38 -8.30 -3.12 15.60
CA ALA A 38 -9.04 -2.04 14.96
C ALA A 38 -8.70 -1.84 13.47
N THR A 39 -7.41 -1.85 13.10
CA THR A 39 -6.99 -1.67 11.70
C THR A 39 -7.41 -2.84 10.82
N PHE A 40 -7.45 -4.06 11.34
CA PHE A 40 -7.91 -5.23 10.58
C PHE A 40 -9.43 -5.28 10.50
N HIS A 41 -10.10 -4.89 11.58
CA HIS A 41 -11.55 -4.70 11.58
C HIS A 41 -11.99 -3.73 10.49
N ASP A 42 -11.34 -2.56 10.43
CA ASP A 42 -11.62 -1.52 9.43
C ASP A 42 -11.30 -2.01 8.01
N ALA A 43 -10.25 -2.80 7.84
CA ALA A 43 -9.92 -3.47 6.58
C ALA A 43 -11.07 -4.37 6.10
N VAL A 44 -11.63 -5.19 7.01
CA VAL A 44 -12.76 -6.08 6.69
C VAL A 44 -13.97 -5.25 6.27
N LEU A 45 -14.27 -4.16 6.97
CA LEU A 45 -15.37 -3.25 6.59
C LEU A 45 -15.17 -2.66 5.19
N ALA A 46 -13.98 -2.10 4.91
CA ALA A 46 -13.66 -1.51 3.62
C ALA A 46 -13.76 -2.54 2.48
N VAL A 47 -13.25 -3.75 2.69
CA VAL A 47 -13.31 -4.86 1.71
C VAL A 47 -14.74 -5.25 1.40
N ARG A 48 -15.59 -5.36 2.42
CA ARG A 48 -17.02 -5.68 2.28
C ARG A 48 -17.78 -4.57 1.57
N ALA A 49 -17.51 -3.30 1.91
CA ALA A 49 -18.10 -2.15 1.23
C ALA A 49 -17.74 -2.12 -0.27
N LEU A 50 -16.52 -2.56 -0.61
CA LEU A 50 -16.06 -2.72 -2.00
C LEU A 50 -16.53 -4.03 -2.67
N ARG A 51 -17.45 -4.76 -2.02
CA ARG A 51 -18.05 -6.02 -2.50
C ARG A 51 -17.02 -7.08 -2.86
N LYS A 52 -15.96 -7.20 -2.06
CA LYS A 52 -14.96 -8.29 -2.16
C LYS A 52 -15.03 -9.17 -0.92
N CYS A 53 -14.66 -10.44 -1.09
CA CYS A 53 -14.73 -11.45 -0.01
C CYS A 53 -13.36 -11.83 0.55
N TYR A 54 -12.27 -11.47 -0.14
CA TYR A 54 -10.91 -11.90 0.22
C TYR A 54 -10.05 -10.71 0.65
N LEU A 55 -9.43 -10.87 1.82
CA LEU A 55 -8.48 -9.94 2.42
C LEU A 55 -7.24 -10.73 2.85
N TRP A 56 -6.08 -10.27 2.40
CA TRP A 56 -4.78 -10.76 2.84
C TRP A 56 -4.14 -9.73 3.78
N ILE A 57 -3.67 -10.21 4.93
CA ILE A 57 -2.95 -9.42 5.94
C ILE A 57 -1.71 -10.21 6.32
N ASP A 58 -0.53 -9.62 6.16
CA ASP A 58 0.77 -10.27 6.41
C ASP A 58 0.82 -11.02 7.75
N SER A 59 0.46 -10.34 8.83
CA SER A 59 0.47 -10.88 10.20
C SER A 59 -0.55 -11.99 10.46
N LEU A 60 -1.59 -12.13 9.64
CA LEU A 60 -2.57 -13.22 9.74
C LEU A 60 -2.32 -14.35 8.74
N CYS A 61 -1.59 -14.07 7.66
CA CYS A 61 -1.40 -14.99 6.55
C CYS A 61 0.03 -15.53 6.43
N THR A 62 0.97 -15.04 7.24
CA THR A 62 2.37 -15.50 7.28
C THR A 62 2.76 -15.97 8.68
N LEU A 63 3.47 -17.10 8.75
CA LEU A 63 3.98 -17.62 10.02
C LEU A 63 5.17 -16.78 10.48
N GLN A 64 5.02 -16.09 11.62
CA GLN A 64 6.05 -15.22 12.21
C GLN A 64 6.87 -15.96 13.27
N GLY A 65 8.12 -15.53 13.50
CA GLY A 65 9.00 -16.03 14.57
C GLY A 65 10.17 -16.91 14.09
N SER A 66 10.93 -17.45 15.03
CA SER A 66 12.17 -18.23 14.76
C SER A 66 11.95 -19.53 13.98
N ARG A 67 10.71 -20.02 13.92
CA ARG A 67 10.29 -21.17 13.12
C ARG A 67 9.38 -20.77 11.95
N GLY A 68 9.34 -19.48 11.61
CA GLY A 68 8.45 -18.92 10.61
C GLY A 68 9.02 -18.93 9.19
N ASP A 69 8.12 -18.97 8.21
CA ASP A 69 8.44 -19.04 6.78
C ASP A 69 8.66 -17.65 6.14
N PHE A 70 9.01 -16.63 6.93
CA PHE A 70 9.07 -15.24 6.45
C PHE A 70 9.98 -15.08 5.22
N LYS A 71 11.13 -15.77 5.16
CA LYS A 71 12.03 -15.71 4.00
C LYS A 71 11.41 -16.28 2.72
N GLU A 72 10.53 -17.29 2.84
CA GLU A 72 9.83 -17.87 1.70
C GLU A 72 8.58 -17.06 1.32
N GLU A 73 7.85 -16.55 2.31
CA GLU A 73 6.69 -15.68 2.09
C GLU A 73 7.09 -14.30 1.55
N ALA A 74 8.25 -13.77 1.94
CA ALA A 74 8.82 -12.54 1.40
C ALA A 74 9.01 -12.62 -0.13
N LYS A 75 9.41 -13.79 -0.66
CA LYS A 75 9.51 -14.02 -2.10
C LYS A 75 8.13 -13.97 -2.77
N LYS A 76 7.08 -14.39 -2.07
CA LYS A 76 5.70 -14.39 -2.57
C LYS A 76 5.02 -13.03 -2.47
N MET A 77 5.51 -12.11 -1.61
CA MET A 77 4.95 -10.75 -1.48
C MET A 77 4.83 -10.05 -2.82
N GLU A 78 5.82 -10.20 -3.71
CA GLU A 78 5.77 -9.67 -5.07
C GLU A 78 4.50 -10.11 -5.82
N THR A 79 4.20 -11.42 -5.77
CA THR A 79 3.02 -12.00 -6.42
C THR A 79 1.73 -11.55 -5.76
N VAL A 80 1.71 -11.47 -4.43
CA VAL A 80 0.54 -11.03 -3.65
C VAL A 80 0.17 -9.59 -4.02
N PHE A 81 1.12 -8.65 -3.99
CA PHE A 81 0.83 -7.24 -4.27
C PHE A 81 0.52 -6.99 -5.76
N SER A 82 1.22 -7.66 -6.68
CA SER A 82 0.94 -7.51 -8.12
C SER A 82 -0.37 -8.16 -8.57
N SER A 83 -0.82 -9.21 -7.89
CA SER A 83 -2.08 -9.90 -8.18
C SER A 83 -3.26 -9.36 -7.37
N ALA A 84 -3.02 -8.49 -6.38
CA ALA A 84 -4.07 -7.90 -5.58
C ALA A 84 -5.01 -7.06 -6.46
N TYR A 85 -6.33 -7.26 -6.27
CA TYR A 85 -7.34 -6.40 -6.91
C TYR A 85 -7.16 -4.93 -6.54
N CYS A 86 -6.87 -4.69 -5.25
CA CYS A 86 -6.64 -3.39 -4.64
C CYS A 86 -5.86 -3.57 -3.33
N VAL A 87 -4.98 -2.63 -3.04
CA VAL A 87 -4.27 -2.46 -1.77
C VAL A 87 -4.96 -1.36 -0.97
N LEU A 88 -5.24 -1.61 0.31
CA LEU A 88 -5.70 -0.62 1.28
C LEU A 88 -4.48 -0.17 2.08
N ALA A 89 -4.19 1.13 2.09
CA ALA A 89 -3.07 1.70 2.82
C ALA A 89 -3.61 2.54 3.98
N ALA A 90 -3.45 2.05 5.20
CA ALA A 90 -3.87 2.73 6.42
C ALA A 90 -2.82 3.78 6.83
N SER A 91 -2.62 4.81 6.00
CA SER A 91 -1.57 5.82 6.21
C SER A 91 -1.77 6.69 7.44
N CYS A 92 -3.00 6.82 7.95
CA CYS A 92 -3.32 7.53 9.20
C CYS A 92 -3.18 6.67 10.46
N ALA A 93 -3.10 5.35 10.32
CA ALA A 93 -2.87 4.47 11.46
C ALA A 93 -1.36 4.43 11.75
N SER A 94 -0.97 4.52 13.02
CA SER A 94 0.40 4.30 13.50
C SER A 94 0.59 2.87 14.00
N SER A 95 -0.48 2.16 14.34
CA SER A 95 -0.48 0.78 14.83
C SER A 95 -1.66 -0.05 14.31
N GLN A 96 -1.66 -1.37 14.60
CA GLN A 96 -2.79 -2.26 14.32
C GLN A 96 -4.03 -1.96 15.18
N ARG A 97 -3.87 -1.18 16.26
CA ARG A 97 -4.91 -0.88 17.24
C ARG A 97 -5.64 0.44 17.01
N ASP A 98 -5.16 1.26 16.07
CA ASP A 98 -5.69 2.61 15.88
C ASP A 98 -6.98 2.57 15.04
N GLY A 99 -6.97 1.75 13.97
CA GLY A 99 -7.98 1.84 12.92
C GLY A 99 -7.72 2.99 11.96
N PHE A 100 -8.45 3.01 10.87
CA PHE A 100 -8.37 4.04 9.83
C PHE A 100 -9.75 4.46 9.29
N LEU A 101 -10.83 3.79 9.69
CA LEU A 101 -12.19 4.21 9.41
C LEU A 101 -12.72 4.93 10.65
N HIS A 102 -12.81 6.25 10.56
CA HIS A 102 -13.22 7.15 11.65
C HIS A 102 -14.73 7.11 11.95
N THR A 103 -15.38 5.96 11.76
CA THR A 103 -16.84 5.77 11.80
C THR A 103 -17.30 4.89 12.97
N GLN A 104 -16.46 4.66 13.97
CA GLN A 104 -16.87 3.92 15.17
C GLN A 104 -17.20 4.86 16.33
N PRO A 105 -18.31 4.63 17.05
CA PRO A 105 -18.65 5.37 18.27
C PRO A 105 -17.47 5.34 19.25
N GLY A 106 -17.00 6.51 19.69
CA GLY A 106 -15.86 6.66 20.60
C GLY A 106 -14.49 6.86 19.93
N ARG A 107 -14.35 6.65 18.61
CA ARG A 107 -13.13 7.00 17.83
C ARG A 107 -13.28 8.26 16.97
N GLU A 108 -14.49 8.80 16.88
CA GLU A 108 -14.82 10.01 16.12
C GLU A 108 -14.03 11.23 16.59
N ALA A 109 -13.76 11.38 17.89
CA ALA A 109 -13.17 12.61 18.42
C ALA A 109 -11.68 12.84 18.05
N GLN A 110 -10.89 11.78 17.85
CA GLN A 110 -9.44 11.91 17.67
C GLN A 110 -9.04 12.18 16.20
N TRP A 111 -9.90 11.82 15.24
CA TRP A 111 -9.64 11.96 13.80
C TRP A 111 -10.88 12.32 12.99
N ALA A 112 -11.90 12.93 13.60
CA ALA A 112 -12.99 13.54 12.85
C ALA A 112 -12.38 14.44 11.77
N ARG A 113 -12.72 14.14 10.51
CA ARG A 113 -12.35 15.03 9.41
C ARG A 113 -12.90 16.39 9.77
N ARG A 114 -12.02 17.39 9.91
CA ARG A 114 -12.46 18.75 10.26
C ARG A 114 -13.58 19.15 9.30
N ASP A 115 -14.67 19.65 9.87
CA ASP A 115 -15.71 20.29 9.08
C ASP A 115 -15.05 21.37 8.23
N ARG A 116 -15.36 21.38 6.94
CA ARG A 116 -14.72 22.28 5.99
C ARG A 116 -15.52 23.56 5.96
N GLU A 117 -14.81 24.68 6.07
CA GLU A 117 -15.36 25.96 5.66
C GLU A 117 -15.56 25.92 4.14
N VAL A 118 -16.82 25.99 3.73
CA VAL A 118 -17.22 26.05 2.33
C VAL A 118 -17.85 27.41 2.10
N VAL A 119 -17.22 28.22 1.25
CA VAL A 119 -17.81 29.47 0.79
C VAL A 119 -18.76 29.14 -0.35
N THR A 120 -20.04 29.45 -0.16
CA THR A 120 -21.06 29.30 -1.21
C THR A 120 -21.28 30.64 -1.90
N ILE A 121 -20.93 30.72 -3.17
CA ILE A 121 -21.16 31.89 -4.02
C ILE A 121 -22.41 31.59 -4.85
N GLN A 122 -23.50 32.31 -4.56
CA GLN A 122 -24.74 32.20 -5.31
C GLN A 122 -24.65 33.02 -6.60
N SER A 123 -25.05 32.43 -7.73
CA SER A 123 -25.25 33.20 -8.96
C SER A 123 -26.37 34.23 -8.75
N PRO A 124 -26.30 35.43 -9.37
CA PRO A 124 -27.33 36.47 -9.24
C PRO A 124 -28.75 36.00 -9.61
N ASP A 125 -28.85 35.03 -10.51
CA ASP A 125 -30.09 34.41 -10.98
C ASP A 125 -30.54 33.20 -10.14
N ARG A 126 -29.79 32.82 -9.10
CA ARG A 126 -29.97 31.61 -8.29
C ARG A 126 -30.00 30.30 -9.10
N ALA A 127 -29.55 30.31 -10.35
CA ALA A 127 -29.57 29.12 -11.22
C ALA A 127 -28.44 28.14 -10.88
N ALA A 128 -27.35 28.63 -10.27
CA ALA A 128 -26.23 27.81 -9.84
C ALA A 128 -25.57 28.37 -8.57
N ALA A 129 -25.09 27.46 -7.71
CA ALA A 129 -24.23 27.78 -6.58
C ALA A 129 -22.83 27.25 -6.85
N ILE A 130 -21.82 28.10 -6.68
CA ILE A 130 -20.41 27.71 -6.71
C ILE A 130 -19.97 27.47 -5.27
N TYR A 131 -19.40 26.29 -5.01
CA TYR A 131 -18.82 25.95 -3.71
C TYR A 131 -17.30 26.05 -3.81
N SER A 132 -16.71 26.92 -3.00
CA SER A 132 -15.26 27.06 -2.86
C SER A 132 -14.83 26.53 -1.51
N CYS A 133 -13.78 25.73 -1.47
CA CYS A 133 -13.19 25.19 -0.24
C CYS A 133 -11.67 25.20 -0.34
N GLU A 134 -10.99 25.07 0.80
CA GLU A 134 -9.52 24.98 0.84
C GLU A 134 -9.01 23.83 -0.05
N MET A 135 -7.94 24.10 -0.80
CA MET A 135 -7.22 23.08 -1.56
C MET A 135 -6.51 22.12 -0.61
N ILE A 136 -7.09 20.94 -0.41
CA ILE A 136 -6.55 19.91 0.49
C ILE A 136 -5.74 18.83 -0.24
N ASP A 137 -5.66 18.91 -1.56
CA ASP A 137 -4.98 17.94 -2.40
C ASP A 137 -3.46 18.13 -2.32
N ASN A 138 -2.86 17.51 -1.32
CA ASN A 138 -1.41 17.37 -1.22
C ASN A 138 -1.01 15.89 -1.11
N PHE A 139 -1.09 15.20 -2.25
CA PHE A 139 -0.71 13.78 -2.33
C PHE A 139 0.75 13.55 -1.93
N ASP A 140 1.64 14.48 -2.26
CA ASP A 140 3.06 14.38 -1.91
C ASP A 140 3.24 14.34 -0.39
N GLN A 141 2.68 15.31 0.34
CA GLN A 141 2.77 15.37 1.79
C GLN A 141 2.00 14.22 2.49
N HIS A 142 0.77 13.94 2.05
CA HIS A 142 -0.10 13.00 2.77
C HIS A 142 0.20 11.54 2.44
N VAL A 143 0.76 11.26 1.26
CA VAL A 143 1.09 9.92 0.81
C VAL A 143 2.60 9.76 0.68
N LEU A 144 3.26 10.44 -0.26
CA LEU A 144 4.69 10.17 -0.57
C LEU A 144 5.61 10.35 0.64
N GLU A 145 5.41 11.42 1.41
CA GLU A 145 6.22 11.78 2.58
C GLU A 145 5.67 11.20 3.89
N GLY A 146 4.46 10.61 3.83
CA GLY A 146 3.77 10.02 4.96
C GLY A 146 4.52 8.81 5.54
N GLY A 147 4.29 8.53 6.83
CA GLY A 147 5.05 7.54 7.60
C GLY A 147 5.10 6.15 6.96
N LEU A 148 4.01 5.73 6.29
CA LEU A 148 3.96 4.44 5.61
C LEU A 148 4.97 4.34 4.46
N ASN A 149 5.12 5.38 3.62
CA ASN A 149 6.01 5.34 2.45
C ASN A 149 7.50 5.55 2.79
N ARG A 150 7.84 5.79 4.07
CA ARG A 150 9.24 5.84 4.54
C ARG A 150 9.87 4.46 4.71
N ARG A 151 9.09 3.38 4.61
CA ARG A 151 9.56 1.99 4.78
C ARG A 151 10.03 1.40 3.46
N ALA A 152 11.18 0.73 3.49
CA ALA A 152 11.79 0.10 2.32
C ALA A 152 10.87 -0.93 1.64
N TRP A 153 10.23 -1.79 2.43
CA TRP A 153 9.25 -2.78 1.95
C TRP A 153 8.08 -2.14 1.18
N VAL A 154 7.64 -0.95 1.59
CA VAL A 154 6.49 -0.26 1.01
C VAL A 154 6.76 0.20 -0.42
N LEU A 155 8.02 0.38 -0.81
CA LEU A 155 8.40 0.68 -2.19
C LEU A 155 7.98 -0.46 -3.13
N GLN A 156 8.35 -1.70 -2.81
CA GLN A 156 7.98 -2.88 -3.60
C GLN A 156 6.46 -3.07 -3.62
N GLU A 157 5.80 -2.94 -2.47
CA GLU A 157 4.34 -3.10 -2.36
C GLU A 157 3.58 -2.10 -3.24
N ARG A 158 4.01 -0.84 -3.22
CA ARG A 158 3.38 0.23 -4.01
C ARG A 158 3.67 0.09 -5.49
N ALA A 159 4.93 -0.15 -5.84
CA ALA A 159 5.36 -0.26 -7.23
C ALA A 159 4.61 -1.39 -7.96
N LEU A 160 4.30 -2.48 -7.26
CA LEU A 160 3.60 -3.63 -7.82
C LEU A 160 2.07 -3.53 -7.75
N ALA A 161 1.52 -2.69 -6.89
CA ALA A 161 0.08 -2.56 -6.72
C ALA A 161 -0.60 -2.00 -7.98
N ARG A 162 -1.65 -2.68 -8.46
CA ARG A 162 -2.50 -2.20 -9.57
C ARG A 162 -3.31 -0.95 -9.19
N ARG A 163 -3.80 -0.97 -7.95
CA ARG A 163 -4.73 0.01 -7.37
C ARG A 163 -4.46 0.10 -5.88
N THR A 164 -4.43 1.31 -5.37
CA THR A 164 -4.21 1.59 -3.96
C THR A 164 -5.18 2.65 -3.47
N VAL A 165 -5.92 2.34 -2.40
CA VAL A 165 -6.68 3.32 -1.62
C VAL A 165 -5.82 3.73 -0.43
N TYR A 166 -5.50 5.00 -0.31
CA TYR A 166 -4.80 5.54 0.86
C TYR A 166 -5.81 6.20 1.78
N PHE A 167 -5.88 5.72 3.02
CA PHE A 167 -6.61 6.36 4.10
C PHE A 167 -5.62 7.23 4.86
N THR A 168 -5.66 8.54 4.62
CA THR A 168 -4.80 9.53 5.28
C THR A 168 -5.61 10.32 6.31
N GLU A 169 -4.94 11.09 7.15
CA GLU A 169 -5.59 11.88 8.20
C GLU A 169 -6.58 12.91 7.64
N ARG A 170 -6.30 13.49 6.47
CA ARG A 170 -7.11 14.56 5.89
C ARG A 170 -8.16 14.03 4.91
N GLN A 171 -7.80 13.05 4.09
CA GLN A 171 -8.69 12.52 3.07
C GLN A 171 -8.29 11.13 2.56
N THR A 172 -9.11 10.58 1.67
CA THR A 172 -8.84 9.31 1.01
C THR A 172 -8.30 9.57 -0.39
N TYR A 173 -7.15 9.00 -0.74
CA TYR A 173 -6.59 9.06 -2.09
C TYR A 173 -6.76 7.72 -2.81
N TRP A 174 -6.88 7.81 -4.14
CA TRP A 174 -6.91 6.66 -5.01
C TRP A 174 -5.79 6.76 -6.04
N GLU A 175 -4.91 5.76 -6.05
CA GLU A 175 -3.88 5.60 -7.07
C GLU A 175 -4.23 4.36 -7.90
N CYS A 176 -4.36 4.54 -9.21
CA CYS A 176 -4.49 3.44 -10.16
C CYS A 176 -3.29 3.47 -11.08
N GLY A 177 -2.80 2.29 -11.49
CA GLY A 177 -1.63 2.13 -12.34
C GLY A 177 -1.76 2.68 -13.76
N HIS A 178 -2.51 3.76 -14.00
CA HIS A 178 -2.48 4.63 -15.18
C HIS A 178 -2.23 6.11 -14.83
N GLY A 179 -2.13 6.47 -13.54
CA GLY A 179 -1.87 7.84 -13.10
C GLY A 179 -0.38 8.20 -13.17
N GLN A 180 -0.08 9.49 -13.38
CA GLN A 180 1.29 10.02 -13.31
C GLN A 180 1.66 10.31 -11.84
N ALA A 181 2.24 9.35 -11.13
CA ALA A 181 2.94 9.66 -9.88
C ALA A 181 4.43 9.94 -10.18
N ARG A 182 5.00 10.99 -9.57
CA ARG A 182 6.35 11.53 -9.87
C ARG A 182 7.51 10.58 -9.52
N LEU A 183 7.30 9.55 -8.69
CA LEU A 183 8.36 8.71 -8.12
C LEU A 183 8.05 7.20 -8.22
N PHE A 184 7.78 6.72 -9.44
CA PHE A 184 7.18 5.42 -9.76
C PHE A 184 5.67 5.38 -9.48
N PRO A 185 4.84 5.65 -10.50
CA PRO A 185 3.46 5.22 -10.44
C PRO A 185 3.42 3.70 -10.26
N GLY A 186 2.43 3.20 -9.52
CA GLY A 186 2.16 1.77 -9.47
C GLY A 186 2.19 1.19 -10.89
N ASP A 187 3.16 0.33 -11.16
CA ASP A 187 3.34 -0.37 -12.42
C ASP A 187 3.13 -1.85 -12.12
N PRO A 188 1.88 -2.34 -12.17
CA PRO A 188 1.64 -3.75 -11.93
C PRO A 188 2.32 -4.67 -12.95
N THR A 189 2.71 -4.10 -14.10
CA THR A 189 3.50 -4.70 -15.18
C THR A 189 4.96 -4.24 -15.13
N PHE A 190 5.45 -3.81 -13.97
CA PHE A 190 6.82 -3.36 -13.78
C PHE A 190 7.80 -4.35 -14.45
N PRO A 191 8.80 -3.87 -15.20
CA PRO A 191 9.31 -2.49 -15.29
C PRO A 191 8.89 -1.74 -16.56
N SER A 192 7.77 -2.08 -17.19
CA SER A 192 7.37 -1.57 -18.51
C SER A 192 7.47 -0.04 -18.64
N ARG A 193 7.12 0.73 -17.60
CA ARG A 193 7.25 2.19 -17.58
C ARG A 193 8.61 2.71 -17.17
N ALA A 194 9.28 2.00 -16.25
CA ALA A 194 10.62 2.37 -15.81
C ALA A 194 11.65 2.24 -16.94
N LEU A 195 11.44 1.30 -17.87
CA LEU A 195 12.26 1.11 -19.07
C LEU A 195 11.96 2.11 -20.20
N ALA A 196 10.84 2.82 -20.17
CA ALA A 196 10.53 3.86 -21.16
C ALA A 196 11.41 5.12 -21.00
N GLY A 197 12.16 5.23 -19.89
CA GLY A 197 13.12 6.31 -19.64
C GLY A 197 14.50 5.80 -19.29
N ASN A 198 15.55 6.48 -19.79
CA ASN A 198 16.97 6.10 -19.61
C ASN A 198 17.51 6.13 -18.16
N ARG A 199 16.68 6.38 -17.14
CA ARG A 199 17.11 6.53 -15.73
C ARG A 199 16.27 5.75 -14.71
N GLY A 200 15.40 4.83 -15.13
CA GLY A 200 14.52 4.08 -14.22
C GLY A 200 15.27 3.37 -13.09
N TYR A 201 16.41 2.74 -13.38
CA TYR A 201 17.24 2.05 -12.39
C TYR A 201 17.84 2.99 -11.34
N GLN A 202 18.39 4.12 -11.79
CA GLN A 202 19.05 5.07 -10.90
C GLN A 202 18.06 5.70 -9.93
N VAL A 203 16.85 6.03 -10.40
CA VAL A 203 15.78 6.55 -9.55
C VAL A 203 15.35 5.49 -8.54
N LEU A 204 15.19 4.23 -8.95
CA LEU A 204 14.80 3.15 -8.05
C LEU A 204 15.78 2.99 -6.88
N TYR A 205 17.07 2.82 -7.17
CA TYR A 205 18.07 2.63 -6.12
C TYR A 205 18.31 3.90 -5.29
N THR A 206 18.21 5.10 -5.89
CA THR A 206 18.33 6.37 -5.16
C THR A 206 17.17 6.59 -4.20
N SER A 207 15.95 6.22 -4.60
CA SER A 207 14.77 6.27 -3.73
C SER A 207 14.87 5.22 -2.64
N TYR A 208 15.22 3.98 -2.99
CA TYR A 208 15.31 2.87 -2.05
C TYR A 208 16.36 3.09 -0.95
N SER A 209 17.53 3.62 -1.30
CA SER A 209 18.62 3.88 -0.34
C SER A 209 18.28 4.91 0.74
N ARG A 210 17.18 5.65 0.59
CA ARG A 210 16.69 6.64 1.56
C ARG A 210 15.59 6.10 2.48
N LEU A 211 15.15 4.86 2.28
CA LEU A 211 14.05 4.27 3.04
C LEU A 211 14.55 3.52 4.28
N GLY A 212 13.74 3.55 5.34
CA GLY A 212 14.02 2.82 6.58
C GLY A 212 13.68 1.34 6.46
N LEU A 213 14.54 0.50 7.00
CA LEU A 213 14.32 -0.95 7.15
C LEU A 213 13.92 -1.27 8.59
N SER A 214 13.14 -2.35 8.76
CA SER A 214 12.86 -2.89 10.10
C SER A 214 14.06 -3.67 10.64
N TYR A 215 14.78 -4.38 9.75
CA TYR A 215 16.05 -5.04 10.02
C TYR A 215 16.99 -4.83 8.83
N ASP A 216 18.29 -4.59 9.08
CA ASP A 216 19.26 -4.38 8.01
C ASP A 216 19.38 -5.60 7.08
N GLU A 217 19.16 -6.81 7.62
CA GLU A 217 19.13 -8.07 6.86
C GLU A 217 17.99 -8.15 5.83
N ASP A 218 16.94 -7.35 5.98
CA ASP A 218 15.82 -7.30 5.04
C ASP A 218 16.14 -6.49 3.78
N CYS A 219 17.24 -5.72 3.79
CA CYS A 219 17.62 -4.83 2.69
C CYS A 219 17.62 -5.50 1.30
N PRO A 220 18.25 -6.66 1.09
CA PRO A 220 18.18 -7.32 -0.22
C PRO A 220 16.78 -7.87 -0.51
N LEU A 221 16.02 -8.29 0.51
CA LEU A 221 14.71 -8.93 0.31
C LEU A 221 13.62 -7.94 -0.08
N ALA A 222 13.67 -6.72 0.45
CA ALA A 222 12.64 -5.69 0.26
C ALA A 222 12.61 -5.06 -1.14
N ILE A 223 13.68 -5.23 -1.94
CA ILE A 223 13.75 -4.75 -3.34
C ILE A 223 13.79 -5.90 -4.36
N ARG A 224 14.06 -7.14 -3.93
CA ARG A 224 14.33 -8.29 -4.79
C ARG A 224 13.26 -8.55 -5.86
N GLY A 225 11.98 -8.34 -5.54
CA GLY A 225 10.89 -8.54 -6.49
C GLY A 225 10.95 -7.56 -7.66
N LEU A 226 11.34 -6.31 -7.39
CA LEU A 226 11.58 -5.32 -8.43
C LEU A 226 12.82 -5.67 -9.25
N GLU A 227 13.94 -6.01 -8.61
CA GLU A 227 15.17 -6.40 -9.31
C GLU A 227 14.94 -7.59 -10.27
N SER A 228 14.21 -8.62 -9.81
CA SER A 228 13.92 -9.82 -10.60
C SER A 228 13.13 -9.50 -11.87
N ARG A 229 12.13 -8.60 -11.78
CA ARG A 229 11.37 -8.13 -12.94
C ARG A 229 12.19 -7.27 -13.89
N LEU A 230 13.09 -6.43 -13.36
CA LEU A 230 14.01 -5.64 -14.16
C LEU A 230 14.94 -6.51 -15.00
N VAL A 231 15.59 -7.50 -14.37
CA VAL A 231 16.47 -8.44 -15.06
C VAL A 231 15.72 -9.20 -16.15
N ALA A 232 14.53 -9.73 -15.83
CA ALA A 232 13.70 -10.46 -16.79
C ALA A 232 13.28 -9.60 -18.00
N ALA A 233 13.00 -8.31 -17.80
CA ALA A 233 12.64 -7.41 -18.89
C ALA A 233 13.83 -7.03 -19.78
N MET A 234 15.01 -6.82 -19.20
CA MET A 234 16.23 -6.58 -19.97
C MET A 234 16.58 -7.79 -20.86
N GLN A 235 16.49 -9.00 -20.31
CA GLN A 235 16.73 -10.24 -21.06
C GLN A 235 15.75 -10.41 -22.24
N LYS A 236 14.47 -10.06 -22.06
CA LYS A 236 13.47 -10.06 -23.14
C LYS A 236 13.78 -9.01 -24.21
N SER A 237 14.26 -7.82 -23.82
CA SER A 237 14.67 -6.78 -24.76
C SER A 237 15.89 -7.19 -25.59
N THR A 238 16.85 -7.90 -24.99
CA THR A 238 18.03 -8.40 -25.71
C THR A 238 17.74 -9.62 -26.58
N ALA A 239 16.68 -10.37 -26.28
CA ALA A 239 16.26 -11.56 -27.03
C ALA A 239 15.28 -11.26 -28.18
N ALA A 240 14.78 -10.02 -28.31
CA ALA A 240 13.95 -9.63 -29.45
C ALA A 240 14.83 -9.51 -30.71
N PRO A 241 14.61 -10.32 -31.76
CA PRO A 241 15.36 -10.18 -33.00
C PRO A 241 15.08 -8.81 -33.59
N SER A 242 16.15 -8.13 -34.04
CA SER A 242 16.07 -6.88 -34.78
C SER A 242 15.09 -7.05 -35.94
N ARG A 243 13.89 -6.47 -35.83
CA ARG A 243 13.05 -6.27 -37.01
C ARG A 243 13.82 -5.32 -37.91
N ALA A 244 14.48 -5.92 -38.90
CA ALA A 244 15.15 -5.22 -39.97
C ALA A 244 14.20 -4.15 -40.53
N ARG A 245 14.67 -2.91 -40.54
CA ARG A 245 14.16 -1.88 -41.44
C ARG A 245 14.46 -2.39 -42.85
N THR A 246 13.53 -3.12 -43.46
CA THR A 246 13.47 -3.23 -44.92
C THR A 246 12.65 -2.05 -45.39
N GLY A 247 13.35 -1.02 -45.86
CA GLY A 247 12.75 -0.02 -46.72
C GLY A 247 12.38 -0.65 -48.06
N TYR A 248 11.26 -0.20 -48.62
CA TYR A 248 11.06 0.17 -50.02
C TYR A 248 9.91 1.17 -50.04
#